data_AF-A0A182SN49-F1
#
_entry.id   AF-A0A182SN49-F1
#
_cell.length_a   1.000
_cell.length_b   1.000
_cell.length_c   1.000
_cell.angle_alpha   90.00
_cell.angle_beta   90.00
_cell.angle_gamma   90.00
#
_symmetry.space_group_name_H-M   'P 1'
#
loop_
_entity.id
_entity.type
_entity.pdbx_description
1 polymer ?
#
loop_
_entity_poly.entity_id
_entity_poly.type
_entity_poly.pdbx_seq_one_letter_code
_entity_poly.pdbx_strand_id
1 'polypeptide(L)'
;MFWNAMLRKGWRWEKDDLAPKDMDDIIKIHNANNEQAWQEVLKWEALHARECGNPRLKSFGGKATDYSPRAKIRNMMGYELPFDRHDWIIDRCGKDVRYIIDYYDGGMVDEKYKFALLDVRPAMDSFDNVWDRMKVAYMRWKFELEDKLKELTN
;
A
#
# COMPACT_ATOMS: atom_id res chain seq x y z
N MET A 1 0.35 0.53 -22.08
CA MET A 1 1.50 0.05 -21.26
C MET A 1 1.11 -1.07 -20.29
N PHE A 2 -0.07 -1.00 -19.64
CA PHE A 2 -0.61 -2.03 -18.73
C PHE A 2 -0.78 -3.43 -19.38
N TRP A 3 -1.41 -3.51 -20.55
CA TRP A 3 -1.60 -4.74 -21.33
C TRP A 3 -0.30 -5.54 -21.54
N ASN A 4 0.77 -4.86 -21.99
CA ASN A 4 2.07 -5.49 -22.22
C ASN A 4 2.72 -5.96 -20.91
N ALA A 5 2.41 -5.34 -19.77
CA ALA A 5 2.91 -5.77 -18.46
C ALA A 5 2.20 -7.05 -17.98
N MET A 6 0.87 -7.14 -18.18
CA MET A 6 0.08 -8.35 -17.87
C MET A 6 0.54 -9.56 -18.69
N LEU A 7 0.76 -9.36 -20.00
CA LEU A 7 1.30 -10.40 -20.88
C LEU A 7 2.68 -10.90 -20.44
N ARG A 8 3.58 -10.00 -19.99
CA ARG A 8 4.89 -10.39 -19.44
C ARG A 8 4.78 -11.18 -18.12
N LYS A 9 3.75 -10.92 -17.31
CA LYS A 9 3.46 -11.66 -16.07
C LYS A 9 2.83 -13.04 -16.32
N GLY A 10 2.72 -13.47 -17.59
CA GLY A 10 2.24 -14.80 -17.94
C GLY A 10 0.71 -14.95 -17.95
N TRP A 11 -0.03 -13.86 -17.78
CA TRP A 11 -1.49 -13.87 -17.92
C TRP A 11 -1.85 -14.18 -19.38
N ARG A 12 -2.38 -15.38 -19.61
CA ARG A 12 -2.94 -15.82 -20.89
C ARG A 12 -4.42 -16.02 -20.70
N TRP A 13 -5.18 -15.01 -21.07
CA TRP A 13 -6.63 -15.12 -21.19
C TRP A 13 -6.91 -16.10 -22.33
N GLU A 14 -7.74 -17.12 -22.12
CA GLU A 14 -8.24 -17.91 -23.24
C GLU A 14 -8.93 -16.94 -24.20
N LYS A 15 -8.63 -17.12 -25.48
CA LYS A 15 -9.01 -16.20 -26.57
C LYS A 15 -10.53 -16.09 -26.56
N ASP A 16 -11.08 -15.06 -25.91
CA ASP A 16 -12.44 -14.46 -26.07
C ASP A 16 -13.02 -13.84 -24.78
N ASP A 17 -12.36 -13.93 -23.61
CA ASP A 17 -13.00 -13.56 -22.32
C ASP A 17 -12.83 -12.12 -21.81
N LEU A 18 -12.05 -11.25 -22.47
CA LEU A 18 -11.93 -9.85 -22.04
C LEU A 18 -12.43 -8.90 -23.13
N ALA A 19 -13.61 -8.37 -22.93
CA ALA A 19 -14.10 -7.28 -23.75
C ALA A 19 -13.22 -6.03 -23.54
N PRO A 20 -13.16 -5.11 -24.52
CA PRO A 20 -12.48 -3.82 -24.34
C PRO A 20 -12.96 -3.05 -23.10
N LYS A 21 -14.21 -3.26 -22.70
CA LYS A 21 -14.80 -2.69 -21.49
C LYS A 21 -14.16 -3.24 -20.20
N ASP A 22 -13.93 -4.55 -20.13
CA ASP A 22 -13.29 -5.17 -18.95
C ASP A 22 -11.87 -4.65 -18.77
N MET A 23 -11.15 -4.41 -19.87
CA MET A 23 -9.82 -3.80 -19.81
C MET A 23 -9.85 -2.36 -19.26
N ASP A 24 -10.84 -1.56 -19.68
CA ASP A 24 -11.01 -0.19 -19.19
C ASP A 24 -11.33 -0.17 -17.68
N ASP A 25 -12.20 -1.07 -17.22
CA ASP A 25 -12.54 -1.21 -15.81
C ASP A 25 -11.34 -1.69 -14.98
N ILE A 26 -10.56 -2.65 -15.48
CA ILE A 26 -9.30 -3.08 -14.84
C ILE A 26 -8.32 -1.91 -14.71
N ILE A 27 -8.13 -1.12 -15.76
CA ILE A 27 -7.22 0.03 -15.72
C ILE A 27 -7.68 1.08 -14.70
N LYS A 28 -8.99 1.37 -14.66
CA LYS A 28 -9.58 2.28 -13.66
C LYS A 28 -9.31 1.80 -12.24
N ILE A 29 -9.52 0.52 -11.95
CA ILE A 29 -9.28 -0.07 -10.63
C ILE A 29 -7.78 0.03 -10.27
N HIS A 30 -6.87 -0.27 -11.18
CA HIS A 30 -5.43 -0.15 -10.92
C HIS A 30 -5.01 1.29 -10.65
N ASN A 31 -5.52 2.25 -11.41
CA ASN A 31 -5.24 3.67 -11.18
C ASN A 31 -5.78 4.13 -9.82
N ALA A 32 -6.99 3.71 -9.45
CA ALA A 32 -7.57 4.00 -8.14
C ALA A 32 -6.74 3.37 -6.99
N ASN A 33 -6.23 2.16 -7.17
CA ASN A 33 -5.36 1.49 -6.18
C ASN A 33 -4.01 2.21 -6.05
N ASN A 34 -3.40 2.63 -7.16
CA ASN A 34 -2.16 3.41 -7.15
C ASN A 34 -2.36 4.77 -6.47
N GLU A 35 -3.45 5.47 -6.76
CA GLU A 35 -3.76 6.74 -6.12
C GLU A 35 -3.95 6.56 -4.62
N GLN A 36 -4.68 5.53 -4.19
CA GLN A 36 -4.82 5.22 -2.76
C GLN A 36 -3.49 4.90 -2.09
N ALA A 37 -2.63 4.12 -2.73
CA ALA A 37 -1.29 3.84 -2.22
C ALA A 37 -0.46 5.12 -2.07
N TRP A 38 -0.55 6.04 -3.04
CA TRP A 38 0.10 7.34 -2.98
C TRP A 38 -0.43 8.20 -1.82
N GLN A 39 -1.74 8.25 -1.61
CA GLN A 39 -2.33 8.96 -0.49
C GLN A 39 -1.85 8.40 0.87
N GLU A 40 -1.72 7.08 1.00
CA GLU A 40 -1.17 6.48 2.22
C GLU A 40 0.32 6.83 2.40
N VAL A 41 1.13 6.85 1.33
CA VAL A 41 2.52 7.34 1.39
C VAL A 41 2.55 8.81 1.86
N LEU A 42 1.69 9.68 1.32
CA LEU A 42 1.64 11.08 1.74
C LEU A 42 1.26 11.25 3.22
N LYS A 43 0.43 10.37 3.80
CA LYS A 43 0.15 10.38 5.24
C LYS A 43 1.40 10.09 6.07
N TRP A 44 2.28 9.21 5.62
CA TRP A 44 3.56 8.98 6.27
C TRP A 44 4.51 10.17 6.08
N GLU A 45 4.59 10.72 4.88
CA GLU A 45 5.41 11.90 4.59
C GLU A 45 4.95 13.15 5.36
N ALA A 46 3.69 13.21 5.82
CA ALA A 46 3.20 14.28 6.68
C ALA A 46 3.99 14.42 7.99
N LEU A 47 4.60 13.33 8.50
CA LEU A 47 5.51 13.38 9.65
C LEU A 47 6.76 14.23 9.38
N HIS A 48 7.12 14.39 8.11
CA HIS A 48 8.29 15.12 7.62
C HIS A 48 7.91 16.37 6.83
N ALA A 49 6.67 16.87 6.94
CA ALA A 49 6.21 18.04 6.20
C ALA A 49 7.07 19.31 6.43
N ARG A 50 7.76 19.39 7.58
CA ARG A 50 8.71 20.48 7.89
C ARG A 50 10.07 20.31 7.22
N GLU A 51 10.44 19.08 6.86
CA GLU A 51 11.70 18.75 6.19
C GLU A 51 11.54 18.84 4.67
N CYS A 52 10.42 18.34 4.13
CA CYS A 52 10.13 18.31 2.70
C CYS A 52 8.64 18.49 2.44
N GLY A 53 8.27 19.59 1.76
CA GLY A 53 6.88 19.89 1.41
C GLY A 53 6.40 19.29 0.08
N ASN A 54 7.27 18.65 -0.69
CA ASN A 54 6.93 18.12 -2.01
C ASN A 54 7.67 16.80 -2.31
N PRO A 55 7.38 15.71 -1.58
CA PRO A 55 7.94 14.39 -1.86
C PRO A 55 7.49 13.88 -3.23
N ARG A 56 8.35 13.14 -3.94
CA ARG A 56 8.05 12.64 -5.30
C ARG A 56 8.31 11.15 -5.43
N LEU A 57 7.49 10.47 -6.21
CA LEU A 57 7.78 9.08 -6.58
C LEU A 57 8.99 9.04 -7.52
N LYS A 58 10.09 8.43 -7.07
CA LYS A 58 11.32 8.27 -7.85
C LYS A 58 11.29 7.00 -8.70
N SER A 59 10.87 5.89 -8.10
CA SER A 59 10.70 4.62 -8.80
C SER A 59 9.74 3.70 -8.05
N PHE A 60 9.20 2.71 -8.75
CA PHE A 60 8.41 1.64 -8.15
C PHE A 60 8.83 0.29 -8.76
N GLY A 61 8.78 -0.77 -7.95
CA GLY A 61 9.11 -2.12 -8.37
C GLY A 61 8.14 -3.15 -7.79
N GLY A 62 7.63 -4.04 -8.65
CA GLY A 62 6.79 -5.16 -8.23
C GLY A 62 7.63 -6.30 -7.66
N LYS A 63 7.20 -6.83 -6.50
CA LYS A 63 7.86 -7.90 -5.75
C LYS A 63 6.85 -8.97 -5.30
N ALA A 64 6.03 -9.44 -6.23
CA ALA A 64 4.88 -10.30 -5.95
C ALA A 64 5.21 -11.57 -5.13
N THR A 65 6.40 -12.16 -5.28
CA THR A 65 6.81 -13.40 -4.58
C THR A 65 7.65 -13.17 -3.33
N ASP A 66 8.10 -11.95 -3.07
CA ASP A 66 9.01 -11.64 -1.96
C ASP A 66 8.25 -11.03 -0.79
N TYR A 67 7.49 -11.84 -0.04
CA TYR A 67 6.64 -11.37 1.06
C TYR A 67 7.42 -10.69 2.20
N SER A 68 6.83 -9.65 2.83
CA SER A 68 7.47 -8.99 3.97
C SER A 68 7.58 -9.94 5.15
N PRO A 69 8.55 -9.70 6.04
CA PRO A 69 8.54 -10.30 7.38
C PRO A 69 7.19 -10.13 8.09
N ARG A 70 6.56 -8.95 7.99
CA ARG A 70 5.23 -8.68 8.57
C ARG A 70 4.13 -9.55 7.94
N ALA A 71 4.08 -9.67 6.62
CA ALA A 71 3.12 -10.53 5.94
C ALA A 71 3.30 -12.00 6.33
N LYS A 72 4.55 -12.48 6.40
CA LYS A 72 4.87 -13.84 6.85
C LYS A 72 4.41 -14.12 8.28
N ILE A 73 4.66 -13.18 9.20
CA ILE A 73 4.20 -13.30 10.61
C ILE A 73 2.67 -13.31 10.69
N ARG A 74 1.99 -12.40 9.96
CA ARG A 74 0.51 -12.39 9.92
C ARG A 74 -0.04 -13.70 9.36
N ASN A 75 0.59 -14.25 8.33
CA ASN A 75 0.18 -15.53 7.77
C ASN A 75 0.33 -16.69 8.76
N MET A 76 1.41 -16.71 9.53
CA MET A 76 1.59 -17.68 10.62
C MET A 76 0.49 -17.58 11.70
N MET A 77 -0.15 -16.42 11.85
CA MET A 77 -1.30 -16.20 12.75
C MET A 77 -2.66 -16.51 12.11
N GLY A 78 -2.69 -17.05 10.87
CA GLY A 78 -3.91 -17.43 10.16
C GLY A 78 -4.51 -16.34 9.26
N TYR A 79 -3.84 -15.20 9.08
CA TYR A 79 -4.28 -14.19 8.11
C TYR A 79 -3.83 -14.55 6.68
N GLU A 80 -4.51 -14.01 5.68
CA GLU A 80 -4.13 -14.20 4.28
C GLU A 80 -2.84 -13.44 3.92
N LEU A 81 -2.09 -14.00 2.97
CA LEU A 81 -0.93 -13.33 2.36
C LEU A 81 -1.40 -12.26 1.36
N PRO A 82 -0.62 -11.18 1.17
CA PRO A 82 -0.96 -10.20 0.15
C PRO A 82 -0.86 -10.84 -1.24
N PHE A 83 -1.81 -10.53 -2.13
CA PHE A 83 -1.83 -11.05 -3.49
C PHE A 83 -0.82 -10.32 -4.40
N ASP A 84 -0.44 -9.09 -4.06
CA ASP A 84 0.61 -8.34 -4.72
C ASP A 84 1.37 -7.46 -3.74
N ARG A 85 2.60 -7.12 -4.09
CA ARG A 85 3.51 -6.34 -3.27
C ARG A 85 4.34 -5.42 -4.16
N HIS A 86 4.47 -4.19 -3.71
CA HIS A 86 5.30 -3.19 -4.37
C HIS A 86 6.26 -2.51 -3.38
N ASP A 87 7.48 -2.27 -3.84
CA ASP A 87 8.42 -1.38 -3.18
C ASP A 87 8.44 -0.07 -3.98
N TRP A 88 8.10 1.05 -3.34
CA TRP A 88 8.20 2.40 -3.92
C TRP A 88 9.39 3.13 -3.32
N ILE A 89 10.17 3.81 -4.15
CA ILE A 89 11.24 4.71 -3.71
C ILE A 89 10.73 6.13 -3.86
N ILE A 90 10.64 6.84 -2.75
CA ILE A 90 10.22 8.23 -2.68
C ILE A 90 11.46 9.10 -2.53
N ASP A 91 11.57 10.11 -3.37
CA ASP A 91 12.51 11.20 -3.19
C ASP A 91 11.92 12.22 -2.22
N ARG A 92 12.41 12.20 -0.98
CA ARG A 92 12.12 13.18 0.04
C ARG A 92 13.18 14.29 -0.03
N CYS A 93 13.07 15.15 -1.04
CA CYS A 93 13.92 16.32 -1.23
C CYS A 93 15.44 16.02 -1.21
N GLY A 94 15.86 14.96 -1.92
CA GLY A 94 17.24 14.50 -2.02
C GLY A 94 17.55 13.24 -1.21
N LYS A 95 16.60 12.76 -0.39
CA LYS A 95 16.72 11.52 0.37
C LYS A 95 15.81 10.43 -0.20
N ASP A 96 16.40 9.30 -0.56
CA ASP A 96 15.64 8.14 -1.02
C ASP A 96 15.05 7.39 0.18
N VAL A 97 13.72 7.31 0.23
CA VAL A 97 12.97 6.60 1.26
C VAL A 97 12.17 5.48 0.61
N ARG A 98 12.45 4.24 1.03
CA ARG A 98 11.73 3.08 0.51
C ARG A 98 10.46 2.81 1.32
N TYR A 99 9.36 2.63 0.60
CA TYR A 99 8.08 2.20 1.12
C TYR A 99 7.75 0.79 0.65
N ILE A 100 7.12 0.03 1.53
CA ILE A 100 6.56 -1.28 1.27
C ILE A 100 5.04 -1.13 1.21
N ILE A 101 4.44 -1.63 0.14
CA ILE A 101 2.99 -1.62 -0.08
C ILE A 101 2.58 -3.07 -0.32
N ASP A 102 1.88 -3.66 0.66
CA ASP A 102 1.28 -4.98 0.53
C ASP A 102 -0.22 -4.82 0.22
N TYR A 103 -0.70 -5.47 -0.83
CA TYR A 103 -2.10 -5.45 -1.29
C TYR A 103 -2.80 -6.74 -0.84
N TYR A 104 -3.87 -6.60 -0.06
CA TYR A 104 -4.68 -7.71 0.43
C TYR A 104 -6.08 -7.66 -0.19
N ASP A 105 -6.71 -8.82 -0.34
CA ASP A 105 -8.10 -8.89 -0.79
C ASP A 105 -9.01 -8.30 0.30
N GLY A 106 -9.81 -7.30 -0.07
CA GLY A 106 -10.75 -6.62 0.83
C GLY A 106 -12.14 -7.26 0.85
N GLY A 107 -12.38 -8.30 0.05
CA GLY A 107 -13.69 -8.91 -0.12
C GLY A 107 -14.55 -8.21 -1.17
N MET A 108 -15.82 -7.92 -0.87
CA MET A 108 -16.76 -7.37 -1.86
C MET A 108 -16.40 -5.92 -2.24
N VAL A 109 -16.56 -5.60 -3.53
CA VAL A 109 -16.32 -4.26 -4.09
C VAL A 109 -17.27 -3.25 -3.43
N ASP A 110 -16.72 -2.25 -2.73
CA ASP A 110 -17.49 -1.08 -2.26
C ASP A 110 -17.83 -0.15 -3.45
N GLU A 111 -18.87 0.68 -3.34
CA GLU A 111 -19.33 1.64 -4.38
C GLU A 111 -18.22 2.57 -4.91
N LYS A 112 -17.13 2.71 -4.14
CA LYS A 112 -15.92 3.48 -4.48
C LYS A 112 -14.84 2.69 -5.23
N TYR A 113 -15.16 1.49 -5.74
CA TYR A 113 -14.21 0.60 -6.44
C TYR A 113 -12.98 0.24 -5.59
N LYS A 114 -13.11 0.24 -4.26
CA LYS A 114 -12.03 -0.13 -3.34
C LYS A 114 -12.05 -1.63 -3.13
N PHE A 115 -11.26 -2.35 -3.92
CA PHE A 115 -11.17 -3.81 -3.85
C PHE A 115 -10.05 -4.31 -2.93
N ALA A 116 -9.01 -3.50 -2.73
CA ALA A 116 -7.81 -3.92 -2.02
C ALA A 116 -7.65 -3.18 -0.68
N LEU A 117 -7.39 -3.95 0.38
CA LEU A 117 -6.87 -3.42 1.64
C LEU A 117 -5.37 -3.18 1.48
N LEU A 118 -4.93 -1.94 1.76
CA LEU A 118 -3.55 -1.50 1.57
C LEU A 118 -2.82 -1.45 2.92
N ASP A 119 -1.71 -2.16 3.04
CA ASP A 119 -0.76 -1.99 4.15
C ASP A 119 0.49 -1.27 3.62
N VAL A 120 0.48 0.06 3.76
CA VAL A 120 1.56 0.96 3.32
C VAL A 120 2.40 1.41 4.50
N ARG A 121 3.72 1.29 4.38
CA ARG A 121 4.65 1.61 5.48
C ARG A 121 6.09 1.83 4.99
N PRO A 122 6.88 2.71 5.64
CA PRO A 122 8.31 2.85 5.39
C PRO A 122 9.03 1.51 5.60
N ALA A 123 10.03 1.16 4.79
CA ALA A 123 10.85 -0.03 4.97
C ALA A 123 11.75 0.12 6.22
N MET A 124 12.00 -0.97 6.95
CA MET A 124 12.84 -0.93 8.16
C MET A 124 14.33 -1.08 7.82
N ASP A 125 14.78 -0.33 6.83
CA ASP A 125 16.16 -0.28 6.34
C ASP A 125 16.93 0.96 6.82
N SER A 126 16.27 1.89 7.52
CA SER A 126 16.88 3.05 8.16
C SER A 126 16.30 3.31 9.55
N PHE A 127 17.09 3.94 10.42
CA PHE A 127 16.66 4.31 11.77
C PHE A 127 15.46 5.27 11.76
N ASP A 128 15.43 6.23 10.85
CA ASP A 128 14.33 7.19 10.72
C ASP A 128 13.02 6.46 10.41
N ASN A 129 13.04 5.53 9.44
CA ASN A 129 11.85 4.76 9.07
C ASN A 129 11.35 3.86 10.22
N VAL A 130 12.26 3.30 11.01
CA VAL A 130 11.89 2.53 12.22
C VAL A 130 11.23 3.47 13.24
N TRP A 131 11.80 4.65 13.45
CA TRP A 131 11.27 5.65 14.37
C TRP A 131 9.89 6.16 13.94
N ASP A 132 9.67 6.40 12.65
CA ASP A 132 8.37 6.82 12.11
C ASP A 132 7.31 5.74 12.38
N ARG A 133 7.65 4.47 12.17
CA ARG A 133 6.74 3.36 12.51
C ARG A 133 6.39 3.34 13.98
N MET A 134 7.36 3.58 14.86
CA MET A 134 7.11 3.64 16.30
C MET A 134 6.20 4.81 16.68
N LYS A 135 6.42 6.00 16.10
CA LYS A 135 5.54 7.17 16.30
C LYS A 135 4.11 6.85 15.89
N VAL A 136 3.90 6.33 14.68
CA VAL A 136 2.56 6.02 14.18
C VAL A 136 1.90 4.91 15.00
N ALA A 137 2.65 3.89 15.42
CA ALA A 137 2.13 2.84 16.31
C ALA A 137 1.69 3.41 17.66
N TYR A 138 2.50 4.29 18.27
CA TYR A 138 2.15 4.98 19.51
C TYR A 138 0.93 5.88 19.34
N MET A 139 0.84 6.65 18.25
CA MET A 139 -0.31 7.50 17.95
C MET A 139 -1.58 6.69 17.82
N ARG A 140 -1.57 5.58 17.05
CA ARG A 140 -2.72 4.68 16.91
C ARG A 140 -3.17 4.12 18.25
N TRP A 141 -2.23 3.59 19.03
CA TRP A 141 -2.52 3.07 20.36
C TRP A 141 -3.15 4.13 21.28
N LYS A 142 -2.60 5.34 21.28
CA LYS A 142 -3.10 6.46 22.09
C LYS A 142 -4.53 6.87 21.67
N PHE A 143 -4.79 7.04 20.38
CA PHE A 143 -6.11 7.44 19.89
C PHE A 143 -7.17 6.35 20.10
N GLU A 144 -6.83 5.07 19.87
CA GLU A 144 -7.73 3.94 20.17
C GLU A 144 -8.06 3.87 21.67
N LEU A 145 -7.09 4.16 22.54
CA LEU A 145 -7.32 4.21 23.99
C LEU A 145 -8.23 5.38 24.37
N GLU A 146 -7.98 6.57 23.80
CA GLU A 146 -8.81 7.76 24.03
C GLU A 146 -10.26 7.55 23.60
N ASP A 147 -10.49 6.91 22.46
CA ASP A 147 -11.85 6.64 21.97
C ASP A 147 -12.58 5.60 22.84
N LYS A 148 -11.91 4.51 23.24
CA LYS A 148 -12.47 3.56 24.22
C LYS A 148 -12.79 4.21 25.56
N LEU A 149 -11.94 5.12 26.02
CA LEU A 149 -12.19 5.84 27.27
C LEU A 149 -13.42 6.74 27.14
N LYS A 150 -13.60 7.45 26.02
CA LYS A 150 -14.79 8.28 25.77
C LYS A 150 -16.07 7.46 25.74
N GLU A 151 -16.05 6.27 25.14
CA GLU A 151 -17.20 5.34 25.11
C GLU A 151 -17.58 4.85 26.51
N LEU A 152 -16.63 4.69 27.42
CA LEU A 152 -16.88 4.26 28.80
C LEU A 152 -17.36 5.37 29.73
N THR A 153 -17.14 6.64 29.36
CA THR A 153 -17.49 7.82 30.17
C THR A 153 -18.79 8.51 29.74
N ASN A 154 -19.38 8.10 28.61
CA ASN A 154 -20.70 8.55 28.13
C ASN A 154 -21.75 7.47 28.38
#